data_AF-A0A965U009-F1
#
_entry.id   AF-A0A965U009-F1
#
_cell.length_a   1.000
_cell.length_b   1.000
_cell.length_c   1.000
_cell.angle_alpha   90.00
_cell.angle_beta   90.00
_cell.angle_gamma   90.00
#
_symmetry.space_group_name_H-M   'P 1'
#
loop_
_entity.id
_entity.type
_entity.pdbx_description
1 polymer ?
#
loop_
_entity_poly.entity_id
_entity_poly.type
_entity_poly.pdbx_seq_one_letter_code
_entity_poly.pdbx_strand_id
1 'polypeptide(L)'
;MKIRSGFVSNSSSSSFIIITKNKDNEVRQPIAKGGILKIPRDSIGETDFGRGAGTFHDFDSKLHFAILQALYTDVQDYIDMILSVLKKKFVGVKDIVINLEPDFYMEYDESKTYGGIDHDSVGNQYLEIFDTEDTLYNFLFMTDSYFHVGGDDEERQKEILRGVDPDKYKIISIFSEFE
;
A
#
# COMPACT_ATOMS: atom_id res chain seq x y z
N MET A 1 18.95 34.34 0.38
CA MET A 1 19.64 33.41 1.31
C MET A 1 18.90 33.49 2.64
N LYS A 2 18.13 32.47 3.02
CA LYS A 2 17.49 32.39 4.34
C LYS A 2 18.08 31.19 5.06
N ILE A 3 18.77 31.45 6.17
CA ILE A 3 19.20 30.43 7.12
C ILE A 3 17.97 30.17 8.00
N ARG A 4 17.49 28.91 8.05
CA ARG A 4 16.49 28.47 9.02
C ARG A 4 17.22 27.65 10.10
N SER A 5 17.06 28.08 11.35
CA SER A 5 17.56 27.43 12.55
C SER A 5 16.39 26.82 13.31
N GLY A 6 16.30 25.49 13.28
CA GLY A 6 15.36 24.66 14.00
C GLY A 6 15.90 23.23 13.96
N PHE A 7 15.71 22.49 15.04
CA PHE A 7 16.16 21.09 15.19
C PHE A 7 15.71 20.28 13.95
N VAL A 8 16.65 19.70 13.20
CA VAL A 8 16.36 18.78 12.10
C VAL A 8 16.12 17.42 12.73
N SER A 9 14.86 17.03 12.88
CA SER A 9 14.52 15.64 13.13
C SER A 9 14.83 14.85 11.87
N ASN A 10 15.72 13.88 11.99
CA ASN A 10 16.24 13.00 10.96
C ASN A 10 15.40 11.71 10.83
N SER A 11 14.09 11.81 11.02
CA SER A 11 13.15 10.77 10.59
C SER A 11 12.52 11.24 9.28
N SER A 12 13.24 11.05 8.17
CA SER A 12 12.87 11.50 6.81
C SER A 12 12.29 10.34 5.99
N SER A 13 11.39 9.57 6.59
CA SER A 13 10.56 8.61 5.90
C SER A 13 9.62 9.36 4.96
N SER A 14 9.85 9.26 3.66
CA SER A 14 8.98 9.84 2.64
C SER A 14 8.46 8.70 1.78
N SER A 15 7.15 8.59 1.67
CA SER A 15 6.54 7.50 0.92
C SER A 15 5.45 8.07 0.03
N PHE A 16 5.16 7.38 -1.07
CA PHE A 16 4.15 7.82 -2.02
C PHE A 16 3.54 6.64 -2.76
N ILE A 17 2.34 6.86 -3.27
CA ILE A 17 1.57 5.93 -4.08
C ILE A 17 1.30 6.60 -5.42
N ILE A 18 1.58 5.86 -6.48
CA ILE A 18 1.19 6.18 -7.84
C ILE A 18 0.04 5.26 -8.20
N ILE A 19 -1.08 5.85 -8.62
CA ILE A 19 -2.24 5.12 -9.12
C ILE A 19 -2.50 5.57 -10.55
N THR A 20 -2.39 4.66 -11.51
CA THR A 20 -2.74 4.98 -12.89
C THR A 20 -4.25 5.20 -13.03
N LYS A 21 -4.63 6.14 -13.88
CA LYS A 21 -6.02 6.32 -14.33
C LYS A 21 -6.34 5.43 -15.53
N ASN A 22 -5.30 4.89 -16.19
CA ASN A 22 -5.44 4.03 -17.34
C ASN A 22 -5.59 2.55 -16.94
N LYS A 23 -6.54 1.84 -17.54
CA LYS A 23 -6.87 0.42 -17.27
C LYS A 23 -6.27 -0.55 -18.29
N ASP A 24 -5.30 -0.11 -19.09
CA ASP A 24 -4.80 -0.89 -20.24
C ASP A 24 -3.87 -2.05 -19.86
N ASN A 25 -3.22 -2.03 -18.69
CA ASN A 25 -2.23 -3.05 -18.30
C ASN A 25 -2.44 -3.53 -16.86
N GLU A 26 -2.86 -4.78 -16.71
CA GLU A 26 -3.03 -5.41 -15.40
C GLU A 26 -1.81 -6.22 -14.96
N VAL A 27 -1.48 -6.15 -13.66
CA VAL A 27 -0.52 -7.05 -13.03
C VAL A 27 -0.98 -8.50 -13.18
N ARG A 28 0.00 -9.40 -13.31
CA ARG A 28 -0.29 -10.83 -13.34
C ARG A 28 -0.99 -11.24 -12.06
N GLN A 29 -2.22 -11.70 -12.20
CA GLN A 29 -3.04 -12.18 -11.10
C GLN A 29 -2.86 -13.68 -10.88
N PRO A 30 -3.02 -14.15 -9.64
CA PRO A 30 -3.07 -15.56 -9.35
C PRO A 30 -4.38 -16.19 -9.85
N ILE A 31 -4.34 -17.50 -10.06
CA ILE A 31 -5.57 -18.28 -10.28
C ILE A 31 -6.12 -18.65 -8.92
N ALA A 32 -7.29 -18.13 -8.55
CA ALA A 32 -8.01 -18.56 -7.37
C ALA A 32 -8.46 -20.03 -7.55
N LYS A 33 -7.78 -20.97 -6.89
CA LYS A 33 -8.12 -22.40 -6.94
C LYS A 33 -9.12 -22.73 -5.84
N GLY A 34 -10.18 -23.47 -6.17
CA GLY A 34 -11.12 -24.00 -5.17
C GLY A 34 -12.11 -22.98 -4.60
N GLY A 35 -12.20 -21.77 -5.17
CA GLY A 35 -13.17 -20.75 -4.76
C GLY A 35 -12.86 -20.07 -3.42
N ILE A 36 -11.65 -20.25 -2.88
CA ILE A 36 -11.19 -19.56 -1.66
C ILE A 36 -9.94 -18.76 -2.01
N LEU A 37 -9.94 -17.46 -1.68
CA LEU A 37 -8.77 -16.60 -1.76
C LEU A 37 -8.24 -16.36 -0.35
N LYS A 38 -7.07 -16.92 -0.01
CA LYS A 38 -6.40 -16.65 1.27
C LYS A 38 -5.48 -15.45 1.13
N ILE A 39 -5.29 -14.68 2.19
CA ILE A 39 -4.38 -13.53 2.24
C ILE A 39 -3.67 -13.56 3.60
N PRO A 40 -2.32 -13.56 3.69
CA PRO A 40 -1.40 -13.65 2.56
C PRO A 40 -1.49 -15.02 1.87
N ARG A 41 -0.95 -15.10 0.65
CA ARG A 41 -1.00 -16.31 -0.20
C ARG A 41 0.22 -17.22 -0.01
N ASP A 42 0.80 -17.20 1.18
CA ASP A 42 1.87 -18.08 1.69
C ASP A 42 3.32 -17.75 1.28
N SER A 43 3.62 -16.86 0.30
CA SER A 43 5.02 -16.37 0.05
C SER A 43 5.19 -15.26 -1.00
N ILE A 44 4.11 -14.79 -1.62
CA ILE A 44 4.19 -13.83 -2.72
C ILE A 44 3.80 -12.48 -2.16
N GLY A 45 4.67 -11.48 -2.32
CA GLY A 45 4.47 -10.12 -1.85
C GLY A 45 5.08 -9.83 -0.49
N GLU A 46 5.44 -8.57 -0.28
CA GLU A 46 5.94 -8.06 1.00
C GLU A 46 4.79 -7.94 2.01
N THR A 47 5.07 -8.25 3.27
CA THR A 47 4.11 -8.09 4.38
C THR A 47 4.58 -7.05 5.40
N ASP A 48 5.86 -6.67 5.34
CA ASP A 48 6.46 -5.68 6.24
C ASP A 48 6.95 -4.46 5.46
N PHE A 49 6.35 -3.31 5.74
CA PHE A 49 6.57 -2.05 5.04
C PHE A 49 7.23 -0.99 5.92
N GLY A 50 8.02 -0.10 5.31
CA GLY A 50 8.64 1.05 5.99
C GLY A 50 9.98 0.78 6.69
N ARG A 51 10.37 -0.49 6.91
CA ARG A 51 11.69 -0.83 7.51
C ARG A 51 12.89 -0.66 6.55
N GLY A 52 12.65 -0.39 5.27
CA GLY A 52 13.68 -0.21 4.25
C GLY A 52 13.14 0.50 3.01
N ALA A 53 14.02 0.85 2.07
CA ALA A 53 13.61 1.44 0.81
C ALA A 53 13.20 0.37 -0.22
N GLY A 54 12.04 0.54 -0.85
CA GLY A 54 11.45 -0.42 -1.78
C GLY A 54 10.37 0.21 -2.66
N THR A 55 10.20 -0.33 -3.86
CA THR A 55 9.10 0.03 -4.77
C THR A 55 8.34 -1.23 -5.15
N PHE A 56 7.04 -1.25 -4.88
CA PHE A 56 6.23 -2.46 -4.99
C PHE A 56 5.16 -2.30 -6.06
N HIS A 57 5.31 -3.08 -7.13
CA HIS A 57 4.40 -3.08 -8.28
C HIS A 57 3.47 -4.29 -8.29
N ASP A 58 3.81 -5.35 -7.56
CA ASP A 58 3.08 -6.60 -7.60
C ASP A 58 1.75 -6.53 -6.84
N PHE A 59 0.80 -7.36 -7.25
CA PHE A 59 -0.54 -7.40 -6.66
C PHE A 59 -0.52 -7.70 -5.16
N ASP A 60 0.32 -8.62 -4.71
CA ASP A 60 0.29 -9.10 -3.33
C ASP A 60 0.81 -8.07 -2.36
N SER A 61 1.96 -7.45 -2.64
CA SER A 61 2.48 -6.35 -1.81
C SER A 61 1.46 -5.22 -1.72
N LYS A 62 0.80 -4.87 -2.83
CA LYS A 62 -0.25 -3.82 -2.84
C LYS A 62 -1.49 -4.23 -2.04
N LEU A 63 -1.89 -5.48 -2.11
CA LEU A 63 -3.01 -6.02 -1.35
C LEU A 63 -2.71 -6.07 0.15
N HIS A 64 -1.54 -6.57 0.53
CA HIS A 64 -1.10 -6.59 1.93
C HIS A 64 -1.02 -5.17 2.49
N PHE A 65 -0.44 -4.23 1.74
CA PHE A 65 -0.39 -2.83 2.13
C PHE A 65 -1.79 -2.24 2.37
N ALA A 66 -2.73 -2.43 1.44
CA ALA A 66 -4.10 -1.94 1.61
C ALA A 66 -4.80 -2.58 2.83
N ILE A 67 -4.66 -3.88 3.04
CA ILE A 67 -5.26 -4.56 4.19
C ILE A 67 -4.67 -4.03 5.49
N LEU A 68 -3.35 -3.91 5.58
CA LEU A 68 -2.70 -3.36 6.77
C LEU A 68 -3.18 -1.93 7.01
N GLN A 69 -3.26 -1.07 6.00
CA GLN A 69 -3.81 0.28 6.18
C GLN A 69 -5.24 0.29 6.74
N ALA A 70 -6.10 -0.59 6.24
CA ALA A 70 -7.47 -0.72 6.73
C ALA A 70 -7.52 -1.25 8.18
N LEU A 71 -6.64 -2.19 8.54
CA LEU A 71 -6.54 -2.74 9.90
C LEU A 71 -5.92 -1.73 10.89
N TYR A 72 -4.91 -0.96 10.47
CA TYR A 72 -4.27 0.06 11.30
C TYR A 72 -5.17 1.27 11.57
N THR A 73 -6.07 1.58 10.65
CA THR A 73 -7.06 2.66 10.84
C THR A 73 -8.32 2.22 11.56
N ASP A 74 -8.53 0.91 11.73
CA ASP A 74 -9.72 0.33 12.36
C ASP A 74 -11.03 0.77 11.67
N VAL A 75 -11.01 0.92 10.34
CA VAL A 75 -12.17 1.33 9.53
C VAL A 75 -12.69 0.14 8.73
N GLN A 76 -13.77 -0.47 9.22
CA GLN A 76 -14.40 -1.65 8.59
C GLN A 76 -14.80 -1.43 7.12
N ASP A 77 -15.24 -0.20 6.77
CA ASP A 77 -15.65 0.13 5.40
C ASP A 77 -14.51 -0.06 4.38
N TYR A 78 -13.25 0.12 4.79
CA TYR A 78 -12.08 -0.10 3.92
C TYR A 78 -11.86 -1.60 3.68
N ILE A 79 -12.02 -2.44 4.71
CA ILE A 79 -12.00 -3.90 4.54
C ILE A 79 -13.12 -4.34 3.60
N ASP A 80 -14.33 -3.83 3.80
CA ASP A 80 -15.48 -4.17 2.96
C ASP A 80 -15.26 -3.75 1.50
N MET A 81 -14.64 -2.58 1.27
CA MET A 81 -14.26 -2.12 -0.06
C MET A 81 -13.23 -3.05 -0.72
N ILE A 82 -12.18 -3.46 0.01
CA ILE A 82 -11.20 -4.44 -0.47
C ILE A 82 -11.90 -5.74 -0.87
N LEU A 83 -12.75 -6.28 -0.01
CA LEU A 83 -13.47 -7.52 -0.27
C LEU A 83 -14.41 -7.41 -1.48
N SER A 84 -15.10 -6.27 -1.64
CA SER A 84 -15.96 -5.99 -2.79
C SER A 84 -15.15 -5.99 -4.10
N VAL A 85 -14.04 -5.25 -4.14
CA VAL A 85 -13.16 -5.15 -5.31
C VAL A 85 -12.57 -6.52 -5.68
N LEU A 86 -12.12 -7.31 -4.69
CA LEU A 86 -11.60 -8.66 -4.91
C LEU A 86 -12.67 -9.62 -5.46
N LYS A 87 -13.89 -9.61 -4.90
CA LYS A 87 -15.00 -10.47 -5.37
C LYS A 87 -15.42 -10.13 -6.79
N LYS A 88 -15.45 -8.84 -7.14
CA LYS A 88 -15.74 -8.39 -8.51
C LYS A 88 -14.66 -8.87 -9.49
N LYS A 89 -13.39 -8.84 -9.07
CA LYS A 89 -12.29 -9.24 -9.94
C LYS A 89 -12.17 -10.75 -10.13
N PHE A 90 -12.18 -11.50 -9.02
CA PHE A 90 -11.96 -12.94 -9.03
C PHE A 90 -13.29 -13.69 -9.13
N VAL A 91 -13.83 -13.76 -10.35
CA VAL A 91 -15.08 -14.49 -10.63
C VAL A 91 -14.94 -15.95 -10.16
N GLY A 92 -15.87 -16.37 -9.30
CA GLY A 92 -15.90 -17.74 -8.75
C GLY A 92 -15.21 -17.89 -7.39
N VAL A 93 -14.60 -16.84 -6.84
CA VAL A 93 -14.24 -16.80 -5.41
C VAL A 93 -15.52 -16.70 -4.58
N LYS A 94 -15.73 -17.69 -3.73
CA LYS A 94 -16.85 -17.78 -2.78
C LYS A 94 -16.49 -17.18 -1.43
N ASP A 95 -15.22 -17.32 -1.04
CA ASP A 95 -14.74 -16.90 0.27
C ASP A 95 -13.37 -16.23 0.17
N ILE A 96 -13.15 -15.22 1.01
CA ILE A 96 -11.88 -14.50 1.14
C ILE A 96 -11.48 -14.54 2.60
N VAL A 97 -10.34 -15.14 2.89
CA VAL A 97 -9.83 -15.33 4.25
C VAL A 97 -8.62 -14.43 4.45
N ILE A 98 -8.74 -13.45 5.34
CA ILE A 98 -7.64 -12.56 5.75
C ILE A 98 -7.02 -13.14 7.02
N ASN A 99 -5.81 -13.68 6.88
CA ASN A 99 -4.91 -14.20 7.90
C ASN A 99 -3.67 -13.29 8.06
N LEU A 100 -3.84 -11.99 7.86
CA LEU A 100 -2.80 -10.99 8.05
C LEU A 100 -3.12 -10.20 9.31
N GLU A 101 -2.23 -10.28 10.30
CA GLU A 101 -2.39 -9.62 11.59
C GLU A 101 -1.38 -8.47 11.71
N PRO A 102 -1.81 -7.26 12.10
CA PRO A 102 -0.91 -6.13 12.28
C PRO A 102 0.04 -6.37 13.46
N ASP A 103 1.33 -6.07 13.28
CA ASP A 103 2.34 -6.15 14.34
C ASP A 103 2.21 -4.98 15.34
N PHE A 104 1.27 -5.11 16.28
CA PHE A 104 0.98 -4.11 17.31
C PHE A 104 1.69 -4.36 18.64
N TYR A 105 2.88 -4.97 18.67
CA TYR A 105 3.56 -5.39 19.91
C TYR A 105 2.92 -6.60 20.60
N MET A 106 2.68 -7.69 19.87
CA MET A 106 2.14 -8.93 20.46
C MET A 106 3.18 -10.02 20.69
N GLU A 107 2.89 -10.89 21.66
CA GLU A 107 3.61 -12.15 21.86
C GLU A 107 3.56 -12.96 20.55
N TYR A 108 4.73 -13.33 20.03
CA TYR A 108 4.85 -13.95 18.72
C TYR A 108 4.13 -15.31 18.70
N ASP A 109 3.08 -15.42 17.90
CA ASP A 109 2.34 -16.66 17.65
C ASP A 109 2.78 -17.27 16.33
N GLU A 110 3.51 -18.40 16.39
CA GLU A 110 3.98 -19.14 15.21
C GLU A 110 2.85 -19.59 14.25
N SER A 111 1.59 -19.58 14.69
CA SER A 111 0.43 -19.93 13.86
C SER A 111 -0.13 -18.77 13.03
N LYS A 112 0.31 -17.54 13.29
CA LYS A 112 -0.18 -16.32 12.62
C LYS A 112 0.80 -15.81 11.59
N THR A 113 0.29 -15.15 10.55
CA THR A 113 1.13 -14.36 9.65
C THR A 113 1.00 -12.89 10.01
N TYR A 114 2.10 -12.29 10.41
CA TYR A 114 2.16 -10.88 10.78
C TYR A 114 2.53 -10.03 9.57
N GLY A 115 1.97 -8.82 9.53
CA GLY A 115 2.43 -7.76 8.64
C GLY A 115 2.58 -6.46 9.42
N GLY A 116 3.67 -5.75 9.19
CA GLY A 116 3.95 -4.46 9.78
C GLY A 116 3.88 -3.34 8.77
N ILE A 117 3.41 -2.17 9.19
CA ILE A 117 3.79 -0.92 8.52
C ILE A 117 4.47 -0.06 9.58
N ASP A 118 5.70 0.39 9.30
CA ASP A 118 6.46 1.22 10.24
C ASP A 118 5.68 2.48 10.58
N HIS A 119 5.33 2.64 11.86
CA HIS A 119 4.48 3.69 12.44
C HIS A 119 4.78 5.13 12.00
N ASP A 120 6.05 5.47 11.76
CA ASP A 120 6.47 6.77 11.23
C ASP A 120 6.06 7.00 9.76
N SER A 121 5.54 5.97 9.08
CA SER A 121 5.10 6.00 7.69
C SER A 121 3.58 5.91 7.51
N VAL A 122 2.76 5.89 8.58
CA VAL A 122 1.36 5.38 8.50
C VAL A 122 0.29 6.15 9.27
N GLY A 123 0.58 7.28 9.90
CA GLY A 123 -0.45 7.98 10.69
C GLY A 123 -1.63 8.51 9.84
N ASN A 124 -2.66 7.70 9.54
CA ASN A 124 -3.82 8.03 8.68
C ASN A 124 -3.44 8.56 7.29
N GLN A 125 -2.38 7.99 6.78
CA GLN A 125 -1.60 8.54 5.71
C GLN A 125 -1.71 7.52 4.57
N TYR A 126 -2.15 7.94 3.38
CA TYR A 126 -2.52 7.09 2.22
C TYR A 126 -3.95 6.53 2.17
N LEU A 127 -4.91 7.08 2.92
CA LEU A 127 -6.30 6.61 2.88
C LEU A 127 -7.01 6.92 1.55
N GLU A 128 -6.41 7.77 0.71
CA GLU A 128 -6.91 8.15 -0.60
C GLU A 128 -6.90 6.99 -1.61
N ILE A 129 -6.26 5.86 -1.29
CA ILE A 129 -6.44 4.60 -2.04
C ILE A 129 -7.88 4.05 -1.89
N PHE A 130 -8.57 4.42 -0.81
CA PHE A 130 -9.94 4.02 -0.48
C PHE A 130 -11.00 5.09 -0.83
N ASP A 131 -10.65 6.15 -1.56
CA ASP A 131 -11.63 7.17 -1.98
C ASP A 131 -12.79 6.57 -2.79
N THR A 132 -12.47 5.59 -3.65
CA THR A 132 -13.44 4.86 -4.48
C THR A 132 -12.97 3.45 -4.76
N GLU A 133 -13.91 2.53 -5.02
CA GLU A 133 -13.57 1.18 -5.50
C GLU A 133 -12.72 1.20 -6.77
N ASP A 134 -12.93 2.18 -7.66
CA ASP A 134 -12.17 2.33 -8.90
C ASP A 134 -10.71 2.74 -8.63
N THR A 135 -10.48 3.57 -7.62
CA THR A 135 -9.14 3.94 -7.16
C THR A 135 -8.42 2.74 -6.57
N LEU A 136 -9.08 1.99 -5.69
CA LEU A 136 -8.54 0.78 -5.10
C LEU A 136 -8.27 -0.29 -6.16
N TYR A 137 -9.18 -0.47 -7.11
CA TYR A 137 -9.01 -1.38 -8.24
C TYR A 137 -7.75 -1.03 -9.04
N ASN A 138 -7.62 0.24 -9.43
CA ASN A 138 -6.46 0.68 -10.20
C ASN A 138 -5.16 0.53 -9.41
N PHE A 139 -5.17 0.80 -8.11
CA PHE A 139 -4.02 0.56 -7.26
C PHE A 139 -3.62 -0.92 -7.26
N LEU A 140 -4.55 -1.82 -6.92
CA LEU A 140 -4.27 -3.24 -6.78
C LEU A 140 -3.87 -3.89 -8.12
N PHE A 141 -4.60 -3.59 -9.20
CA PHE A 141 -4.54 -4.41 -10.41
C PHE A 141 -3.73 -3.82 -11.55
N MET A 142 -3.34 -2.55 -11.54
CA MET A 142 -2.60 -2.00 -12.68
C MET A 142 -1.09 -2.11 -12.51
N THR A 143 -0.37 -2.42 -13.59
CA THR A 143 1.11 -2.55 -13.57
C THR A 143 1.82 -1.26 -13.23
N ASP A 144 1.23 -0.15 -13.68
CA ASP A 144 1.82 1.18 -13.55
C ASP A 144 1.45 1.82 -12.20
N SER A 145 0.57 1.18 -11.44
CA SER A 145 0.29 1.56 -10.06
C SER A 145 1.27 0.86 -9.12
N TYR A 146 1.85 1.63 -8.21
CA TYR A 146 2.81 1.14 -7.23
C TYR A 146 2.82 2.04 -6.00
N PHE A 147 3.41 1.53 -4.92
CA PHE A 147 3.79 2.35 -3.79
C PHE A 147 5.30 2.23 -3.57
N HIS A 148 5.86 3.35 -3.16
CA HIS A 148 7.25 3.46 -2.78
C HIS A 148 7.30 3.70 -1.29
N VAL A 149 8.05 2.84 -0.59
CA VAL A 149 8.44 3.05 0.79
C VAL A 149 9.92 3.41 0.78
N GLY A 150 10.35 4.45 1.48
CA GLY A 150 11.72 4.92 1.35
C GLY A 150 12.13 5.93 2.39
N GLY A 151 13.19 5.60 3.14
CA GLY A 151 13.86 6.53 4.04
C GLY A 151 14.74 7.55 3.30
N ASP A 152 14.96 8.68 3.97
CA ASP A 152 15.91 9.80 3.86
C ASP A 152 16.33 10.39 2.50
N ASP A 153 16.06 9.77 1.35
CA ASP A 153 16.46 10.27 0.02
C ASP A 153 15.33 11.05 -0.69
N GLU A 154 14.98 12.18 -0.10
CA GLU A 154 13.94 13.10 -0.59
C GLU A 154 14.22 13.58 -2.04
N GLU A 155 15.50 13.73 -2.42
CA GLU A 155 15.90 14.23 -3.74
C GLU A 155 15.56 13.21 -4.83
N ARG A 156 15.86 11.93 -4.60
CA ARG A 156 15.49 10.84 -5.51
C ARG A 156 13.98 10.72 -5.66
N GLN A 157 13.21 10.93 -4.60
CA GLN A 157 11.75 10.89 -4.67
C GLN A 157 11.17 12.05 -5.48
N LYS A 158 11.69 13.26 -5.28
CA LYS A 158 11.34 14.42 -6.10
C LYS A 158 11.68 14.19 -7.57
N GLU A 159 12.79 13.52 -7.88
CA GLU A 159 13.15 13.16 -9.25
C GLU A 159 12.14 12.18 -9.87
N ILE A 160 11.76 11.13 -9.14
CA ILE A 160 10.74 10.18 -9.60
C ILE A 160 9.42 10.91 -9.89
N LEU A 161 8.96 11.75 -8.97
CA LEU A 161 7.69 12.46 -9.09
C LEU A 161 7.67 13.53 -10.18
N ARG A 162 8.81 14.16 -10.49
CA ARG A 162 8.94 15.07 -11.65
C ARG A 162 8.70 14.37 -12.99
N GLY A 163 8.93 13.06 -13.06
CA GLY A 163 8.69 12.25 -14.25
C GLY A 163 7.25 11.76 -14.41
N VAL A 164 6.39 11.95 -13.39
CA VAL A 164 5.02 11.45 -13.40
C VAL A 164 4.08 12.46 -14.06
N ASP A 165 3.32 12.01 -15.05
CA ASP A 165 2.31 12.80 -15.75
C ASP A 165 1.01 12.88 -14.92
N PRO A 166 0.63 14.05 -14.36
CA PRO A 166 -0.55 14.17 -13.49
C PRO A 166 -1.89 13.92 -14.23
N ASP A 167 -1.91 14.04 -15.55
CA ASP A 167 -3.10 13.73 -16.33
C ASP A 167 -3.33 12.21 -16.41
N LYS A 168 -2.26 11.43 -16.31
CA LYS A 168 -2.30 9.95 -16.38
C LYS A 168 -2.35 9.28 -15.02
N TYR A 169 -1.83 9.93 -13.98
CA TYR A 169 -1.67 9.33 -12.66
C TYR A 169 -2.33 10.17 -11.56
N LYS A 170 -2.84 9.51 -10.52
CA LYS A 170 -3.13 10.09 -9.21
C LYS A 170 -1.92 9.81 -8.33
N ILE A 171 -1.36 10.86 -7.75
CA ILE A 171 -0.21 10.78 -6.83
C ILE A 171 -0.75 11.01 -5.43
N ILE A 172 -0.48 10.08 -4.52
CA ILE A 172 -0.76 10.23 -3.09
C ILE A 172 0.61 10.24 -2.42
N SER A 173 1.12 11.41 -2.07
CA SER A 173 2.47 11.55 -1.50
C SER A 173 2.41 12.16 -0.12
N ILE A 174 3.30 11.72 0.74
CA ILE A 174 3.54 12.37 2.03
C ILE A 174 4.93 12.93 1.97
N PHE A 175 4.99 14.20 1.56
CA PHE A 175 6.07 15.03 2.01
C PHE A 175 5.67 15.47 3.41
N SER A 176 6.48 15.13 4.40
CA SER A 176 6.41 15.81 5.68
C SER A 176 6.80 17.27 5.45
N GLU A 177 5.84 18.08 5.01
CA GLU A 177 5.94 19.52 5.14
C GLU A 177 5.81 19.82 6.65
N PHE A 178 6.93 19.69 7.36
CA PHE A 178 7.06 20.27 8.68
C PHE A 178 7.05 21.79 8.52
N GLU A 179 5.88 22.40 8.74
CA GLU A 179 5.75 23.86 8.96
C GLU A 179 6.49 24.33 10.21
#